data_AF-A0A3F3IEX4-F1
#
_entry.id   AF-A0A3F3IEX4-F1
#
_cell.length_a   1.000
_cell.length_b   1.000
_cell.length_c   1.000
_cell.angle_alpha   90.00
_cell.angle_beta   90.00
_cell.angle_gamma   90.00
#
_symmetry.space_group_name_H-M   'P 1'
#
loop_
_entity.id
_entity.type
_entity.pdbx_description
1 polymer ?
#
loop_
_entity_poly.entity_id
_entity_poly.type
_entity_poly.pdbx_seq_one_letter_code
_entity_poly.pdbx_strand_id
1 'polypeptide(L)' 'MANRKQRRTNADRIRTQTEINRRLFRAEQLAHCLYFESISDNSILVQLCISSALSYLADDLQEIQKLAGTPGK' A
#
# COMPACT_ATOMS: atom_id res chain seq x y z
N MET A 1 -32.99 13.39 2.01
CA MET A 1 -32.15 12.30 2.56
C MET A 1 -31.25 11.62 1.53
N ALA A 2 -31.70 11.41 0.28
CA ALA A 2 -30.92 10.76 -0.79
C ALA A 2 -29.55 11.42 -1.07
N ASN A 3 -29.50 12.76 -1.15
CA ASN A 3 -28.27 13.52 -1.41
C ASN A 3 -27.19 13.33 -0.32
N ARG A 4 -27.60 13.13 0.96
CA ARG A 4 -26.66 12.86 2.07
C ARG A 4 -26.05 11.46 1.99
N LYS A 5 -26.81 10.46 1.50
CA LYS A 5 -26.31 9.10 1.29
C LYS A 5 -25.29 9.07 0.15
N GLN A 6 -25.63 9.68 -0.99
CA GLN A 6 -24.73 9.75 -2.15
C GLN A 6 -23.41 10.48 -1.84
N ARG A 7 -23.46 11.57 -1.06
CA ARG A 7 -22.24 12.28 -0.62
C ARG A 7 -21.36 11.44 0.30
N ARG A 8 -21.95 10.59 1.17
CA ARG A 8 -21.20 9.66 2.02
C ARG A 8 -20.52 8.57 1.19
N THR A 9 -21.27 7.91 0.31
CA THR A 9 -20.73 6.88 -0.60
C THR A 9 -19.58 7.44 -1.46
N ASN A 10 -19.67 8.68 -1.94
CA ASN A 10 -18.59 9.30 -2.70
C ASN A 10 -17.35 9.60 -1.83
N ALA A 11 -17.55 10.10 -0.61
CA ALA A 11 -16.46 10.32 0.33
C ALA A 11 -15.75 9.00 0.73
N ASP A 12 -16.52 7.93 0.93
CA ASP A 12 -15.99 6.60 1.26
C ASP A 12 -15.20 6.02 0.08
N ARG A 13 -15.66 6.23 -1.16
CA ARG A 13 -14.91 5.85 -2.37
C ARG A 13 -13.60 6.63 -2.51
N ILE A 14 -13.62 7.95 -2.32
CA ILE A 14 -12.41 8.80 -2.39
C ILE A 14 -11.41 8.38 -1.31
N ARG A 15 -11.88 8.12 -0.09
CA ARG A 15 -11.05 7.64 1.02
C ARG A 15 -10.40 6.30 0.69
N THR A 16 -11.17 5.35 0.15
CA THR A 16 -10.67 4.03 -0.26
C THR A 16 -9.58 4.17 -1.33
N GLN A 17 -9.81 4.98 -2.36
CA GLN A 17 -8.82 5.20 -3.41
C GLN A 17 -7.56 5.89 -2.89
N THR A 18 -7.72 6.85 -1.96
CA THR A 18 -6.60 7.55 -1.34
C THR A 18 -5.72 6.58 -0.54
N GLU A 19 -6.33 5.65 0.19
CA GLU A 19 -5.59 4.65 0.96
C GLU A 19 -4.87 3.64 0.06
N ILE A 20 -5.51 3.19 -1.03
CA ILE A 20 -4.87 2.34 -2.05
C ILE A 20 -3.65 3.07 -2.65
N ASN A 21 -3.82 4.31 -3.10
CA ASN A 21 -2.73 5.10 -3.69
C ASN A 21 -1.57 5.29 -2.71
N ARG A 22 -1.88 5.57 -1.44
CA ARG A 22 -0.88 5.75 -0.39
C ARG A 22 -0.02 4.50 -0.19
N ARG A 23 -0.66 3.32 -0.18
CA ARG A 23 0.04 2.02 0.00
C ARG A 23 0.86 1.65 -1.22
N LEU A 24 0.32 1.84 -2.43
CA LEU A 24 1.08 1.63 -3.68
C LEU A 24 2.32 2.53 -3.75
N PHE A 25 2.18 3.81 -3.43
CA PHE A 25 3.31 4.74 -3.39
C PHE A 25 4.38 4.29 -2.40
N ARG A 26 3.98 3.83 -1.20
CA ARG A 26 4.94 3.31 -0.21
C ARG A 26 5.63 2.04 -0.70
N ALA A 27 4.89 1.12 -1.33
CA ALA A 27 5.45 -0.11 -1.89
C ALA A 27 6.49 0.19 -2.99
N GLU A 28 6.21 1.18 -3.85
CA GLU A 28 7.15 1.67 -4.87
C GLU A 28 8.44 2.20 -4.23
N GLN A 29 8.33 3.04 -3.18
CA GLN A 29 9.50 3.57 -2.47
C GLN A 29 10.35 2.44 -1.85
N LEU A 30 9.73 1.46 -1.21
CA LEU A 30 10.43 0.32 -0.63
C LEU A 30 11.10 -0.55 -1.71
N ALA A 31 10.44 -0.79 -2.83
CA ALA A 31 11.01 -1.53 -3.94
C ALA A 31 12.23 -0.82 -4.52
N HIS A 32 12.17 0.51 -4.66
CA HIS A 32 13.32 1.32 -5.08
C HIS A 32 14.49 1.21 -4.08
N CYS A 33 14.23 1.33 -2.78
CA CYS A 33 15.27 1.15 -1.76
C CYS A 33 15.91 -0.24 -1.84
N LEU A 34 15.10 -1.31 -1.92
CA LEU A 34 15.59 -2.67 -2.04
C LEU A 34 16.41 -2.90 -3.32
N TYR A 35 16.03 -2.26 -4.44
CA TYR A 35 16.80 -2.33 -5.68
C TYR A 35 18.18 -1.66 -5.54
N PHE A 36 18.26 -0.47 -4.94
CA PHE A 36 19.56 0.17 -4.72
C PHE A 36 20.44 -0.61 -3.76
N GLU A 37 19.86 -1.17 -2.71
CA GLU A 37 20.60 -1.96 -1.73
C GLU A 37 21.05 -3.32 -2.29
N SER A 38 20.30 -3.92 -3.23
CA SER A 38 20.68 -5.20 -3.84
C SER A 38 21.88 -5.09 -4.79
N ILE A 39 22.21 -3.88 -5.25
CA ILE A 39 23.41 -3.59 -6.04
C ILE A 39 24.66 -3.46 -5.13
N SER A 40 24.47 -3.29 -3.81
CA SER A 40 25.56 -3.20 -2.85
C SER A 40 25.98 -4.59 -2.37
N ASP A 41 27.23 -4.97 -2.60
CA ASP A 41 27.81 -6.28 -2.23
C ASP A 41 27.72 -6.60 -0.72
N ASN A 42 27.54 -5.60 0.15
CA ASN A 42 27.50 -5.76 1.60
C ASN A 42 26.46 -4.82 2.26
N SER A 43 25.24 -4.77 1.72
CA SER A 43 24.17 -4.02 2.38
C SER A 43 23.75 -4.70 3.69
N ILE A 44 24.23 -4.15 4.81
CA ILE A 44 23.76 -4.48 6.17
C ILE A 44 22.25 -4.22 6.29
N LEU A 45 21.74 -3.19 5.59
CA LEU A 45 20.32 -2.87 5.57
C LEU A 45 19.48 -3.98 4.94
N VAL A 46 19.91 -4.55 3.81
CA VAL A 46 19.22 -5.71 3.21
C VAL A 46 19.30 -6.91 4.13
N GLN A 47 20.48 -7.22 4.67
CA GLN A 47 20.64 -8.39 5.56
C GLN A 47 19.75 -8.32 6.81
N LEU A 48 19.57 -7.12 7.39
CA LEU A 48 18.78 -6.94 8.60
C LEU A 48 17.29 -6.73 8.32
N CYS A 49 16.93 -6.09 7.20
CA CYS A 49 15.58 -5.57 7.00
C CYS A 49 14.82 -6.24 5.85
N ILE A 50 15.43 -7.08 5.01
CA ILE A 50 14.74 -7.62 3.82
C ILE A 50 13.51 -8.45 4.17
N SER A 51 13.58 -9.29 5.19
CA SER A 51 12.42 -10.08 5.65
C SER A 51 11.28 -9.19 6.15
N SER A 52 11.61 -8.14 6.90
CA SER A 52 10.64 -7.16 7.39
C SER A 52 10.03 -6.36 6.24
N ALA A 53 10.84 -5.93 5.27
CA ALA A 53 10.37 -5.19 4.10
C ALA A 53 9.44 -6.05 3.22
N LEU A 54 9.77 -7.31 2.99
CA LEU A 54 8.93 -8.25 2.24
C LEU A 54 7.61 -8.54 2.98
N SER A 55 7.66 -8.71 4.31
CA SER A 55 6.45 -8.92 5.13
C SER A 55 5.54 -7.71 5.07
N TYR A 56 6.11 -6.52 5.18
CA TYR A 56 5.38 -5.25 5.10
C TYR A 56 4.71 -5.05 3.73
N LEU A 57 5.39 -5.41 2.64
CA LEU A 57 4.83 -5.38 1.29
C LEU A 57 3.68 -6.40 1.13
N ALA A 58 3.83 -7.59 1.70
CA ALA A 58 2.78 -8.62 1.67
C ALA A 58 1.51 -8.15 2.41
N ASP A 59 1.68 -7.51 3.56
CA ASP A 59 0.57 -6.91 4.33
C ASP A 59 -0.11 -5.78 3.53
N ASP A 60 0.66 -4.88 2.91
CA ASP A 60 0.11 -3.81 2.08
C ASP A 60 -0.66 -4.36 0.86
N LEU A 61 -0.16 -5.41 0.21
CA LEU A 61 -0.87 -6.08 -0.89
C LEU A 61 -2.18 -6.73 -0.42
N GLN A 62 -2.17 -7.37 0.75
CA GLN A 62 -3.38 -7.98 1.31
C GLN A 62 -4.45 -6.91 1.62
N GLU A 63 -4.04 -5.79 2.21
CA GLU A 63 -4.94 -4.68 2.51
C GLU A 63 -5.46 -4.00 1.23
N ILE A 64 -4.61 -3.82 0.20
CA ILE A 64 -5.06 -3.31 -1.10
C ILE A 64 -6.11 -4.26 -1.72
N GLN A 65 -5.90 -5.57 -1.66
CA GLN A 65 -6.89 -6.54 -2.16
C GLN A 65 -8.21 -6.45 -1.40
N LYS A 66 -8.19 -6.26 -0.07
CA LYS A 66 -9.41 -6.04 0.72
C LYS A 66 -10.12 -4.77 0.28
N LEU A 67 -9.39 -3.67 0.14
CA LEU A 67 -9.94 -2.35 -0.24
C LEU A 67 -10.50 -2.34 -1.67
N ALA A 68 -9.81 -2.99 -2.61
CA ALA A 68 -10.26 -3.11 -3.99
C ALA A 68 -11.44 -4.10 -4.15
N GLY A 69 -11.45 -5.16 -3.33
CA GLY A 69 -12.50 -6.18 -3.31
C GLY A 69 -13.76 -5.77 -2.54
N THR A 70 -13.73 -4.68 -1.76
CA THR A 70 -14.92 -4.10 -1.14
C THR A 70 -15.61 -3.13 -2.09
N PRO A 71 -16.68 -3.52 -2.81
CA PRO A 71 -17.52 -2.54 -3.49
C PRO A 71 -18.14 -1.63 -2.43
N GLY A 72 -18.00 -0.31 -2.63
CA GLY A 72 -18.55 0.69 -1.73
C GLY A 72 -20.02 0.42 -1.43
N LYS A 73 -20.32 0.05 -0.18
CA LYS A 73 -21.67 -0.10 0.35
C LYS A 73 -22.30 1.26 0.64
#